data_AF-A0A382KRE9-F1
#
_entry.id   AF-A0A382KRE9-F1
#
_cell.length_a   1.000
_cell.length_b   1.000
_cell.length_c   1.000
_cell.angle_alpha   90.00
_cell.angle_beta   90.00
_cell.angle_gamma   90.00
#
_symmetry.space_group_name_H-M   'P 1'
#
loop_
_entity.id
_entity.type
_entity.pdbx_description
1 polymer ?
#
loop_
_entity_poly.entity_id
_entity_poly.type
_entity_poly.pdbx_seq_one_letter_code
_entity_poly.pdbx_strand_id
1 'polypeptide(L)'
;MSDDYTYTTPQWFWDATDRKPESGFVEVDESDINYLYWSETGNPGLLFVHGHNAHAHWWDFIAPNYADKYQAVALDLSGMGDSDHRDEYSADLYAKEIVAVADKCEMPRGTILVSHSFGGMVSIRTVAKNPERFKGLILLDSGIKHPDDVRPPEPERLAAAKLYPTSEIARSRFRLQPAQQCENQFIVDHIARNSIEYIDEGFGWKFDEEQRLRMQAYEDVKDDFESI
;
A
#
# COMPACT_ATOMS: atom_id res chain seq x y z
N MET A 1 27.62 13.38 -15.18
CA MET A 1 27.91 12.03 -15.69
C MET A 1 26.60 11.29 -15.63
N SER A 2 25.92 11.18 -16.76
CA SER A 2 24.65 10.46 -16.90
C SER A 2 25.00 9.00 -17.10
N ASP A 3 24.82 8.19 -16.07
CA ASP A 3 24.90 6.75 -16.25
C ASP A 3 23.61 6.32 -16.96
N ASP A 4 23.74 6.13 -18.28
CA ASP A 4 22.72 5.65 -19.19
C ASP A 4 22.58 4.12 -18.97
N TYR A 5 22.00 3.73 -17.83
CA TYR A 5 21.68 2.33 -17.56
C TYR A 5 20.43 1.95 -18.37
N THR A 6 20.61 1.56 -19.63
CA THR A 6 19.56 0.85 -20.36
C THR A 6 19.51 -0.59 -19.83
N TYR A 7 18.79 -0.81 -18.74
CA TYR A 7 18.44 -2.16 -18.30
C TYR A 7 17.32 -2.70 -19.19
N THR A 8 17.37 -3.99 -19.53
CA THR A 8 16.30 -4.63 -20.30
C THR A 8 15.18 -5.04 -19.35
N THR A 9 13.99 -4.49 -19.53
CA THR A 9 12.80 -4.94 -18.81
C THR A 9 12.40 -6.34 -19.28
N PRO A 10 12.31 -7.34 -18.39
CA PRO A 10 11.98 -8.70 -18.78
C PRO A 10 10.50 -8.82 -19.20
N GLN A 11 10.21 -9.75 -20.12
CA GLN A 11 8.86 -9.92 -20.69
C GLN A 11 7.79 -10.17 -19.62
N TRP A 12 8.09 -10.96 -18.58
CA TRP A 12 7.14 -11.25 -17.51
C TRP A 12 6.62 -9.99 -16.80
N PHE A 13 7.43 -8.93 -16.74
CA PHE A 13 7.02 -7.67 -16.11
C PHE A 13 6.00 -6.95 -16.97
N TRP A 14 6.20 -6.95 -18.29
CA TRP A 14 5.22 -6.41 -19.24
C TRP A 14 3.95 -7.25 -19.22
N ASP A 15 4.05 -8.58 -19.25
CA ASP A 15 2.90 -9.48 -19.21
C ASP A 15 2.00 -9.22 -17.99
N ALA A 16 2.60 -8.88 -16.83
CA ALA A 16 1.86 -8.51 -15.63
C ALA A 16 1.31 -7.08 -15.70
N THR A 17 2.16 -6.08 -15.98
CA THR A 17 1.77 -4.67 -15.91
C THR A 17 0.89 -4.20 -17.08
N ASP A 18 0.82 -4.95 -18.17
CA ASP A 18 -0.10 -4.70 -19.29
C ASP A 18 -1.52 -5.21 -19.01
N ARG A 19 -1.70 -6.10 -18.02
CA ARG A 19 -3.03 -6.41 -17.45
C ARG A 19 -3.46 -5.24 -16.56
N LYS A 20 -4.03 -4.20 -17.18
CA LYS A 20 -4.47 -3.00 -16.47
C LYS A 20 -5.60 -3.30 -15.49
N PRO A 21 -5.52 -2.82 -14.24
CA PRO A 21 -6.65 -2.90 -13.33
C PRO A 21 -7.77 -1.98 -13.79
N GLU A 22 -8.99 -2.35 -13.41
CA GLU A 22 -10.05 -1.38 -13.23
C GLU A 22 -9.88 -0.75 -11.84
N SER A 23 -10.26 0.52 -11.70
CA SER A 23 -10.15 1.26 -10.44
C SER A 23 -11.49 1.82 -10.00
N GLY A 24 -11.62 2.06 -8.70
CA GLY A 24 -12.80 2.67 -8.12
C GLY A 24 -12.53 3.22 -6.73
N PHE A 25 -13.55 3.86 -6.17
CA PHE A 25 -13.50 4.44 -4.83
C PHE A 25 -14.61 3.87 -3.95
N VAL A 26 -14.33 3.84 -2.65
CA VAL A 26 -15.33 3.62 -1.59
C VAL A 26 -15.17 4.69 -0.53
N GLU A 27 -16.26 5.35 -0.18
CA GLU A 27 -16.28 6.35 0.89
C GLU A 27 -16.22 5.65 2.26
N VAL A 28 -15.28 6.06 3.11
CA VAL A 28 -15.12 5.59 4.50
C VAL A 28 -14.91 6.80 5.39
N ASP A 29 -15.80 7.04 6.35
CA ASP A 29 -15.71 8.17 7.28
C ASP A 29 -15.35 9.49 6.53
N GLU A 30 -16.14 9.83 5.49
CA GLU A 30 -16.02 11.04 4.65
C GLU A 30 -14.75 11.16 3.79
N SER A 31 -14.00 10.07 3.60
CA SER A 31 -12.82 10.03 2.72
C SER A 31 -12.96 8.96 1.65
N ASP A 32 -12.59 9.31 0.42
CA ASP A 32 -12.57 8.39 -0.70
C ASP A 32 -11.33 7.49 -0.65
N ILE A 33 -11.58 6.17 -0.64
CA ILE A 33 -10.54 5.14 -0.59
C ILE A 33 -10.44 4.48 -1.96
N ASN A 34 -9.30 4.66 -2.64
CA ASN A 34 -9.03 4.07 -3.94
C ASN A 34 -8.74 2.56 -3.82
N TYR A 35 -9.21 1.81 -4.80
CA TYR A 35 -8.86 0.41 -5.00
C TYR A 35 -8.68 0.07 -6.48
N LEU A 36 -7.86 -0.94 -6.73
CA LEU A 36 -7.56 -1.54 -8.02
C LEU A 36 -8.03 -3.00 -8.01
N TYR A 37 -8.63 -3.50 -9.09
CA TYR A 37 -8.98 -4.91 -9.23
C TYR A 37 -8.69 -5.44 -10.63
N TRP A 38 -8.31 -6.72 -10.70
CA TRP A 38 -7.82 -7.36 -11.93
C TRP A 38 -8.67 -8.55 -12.42
N SER A 39 -9.79 -8.83 -11.76
CA SER A 39 -10.55 -10.08 -11.95
C SER A 39 -12.03 -9.91 -11.66
N GLU A 40 -12.86 -10.72 -12.31
CA GLU A 40 -14.28 -10.84 -12.00
C GLU A 40 -14.53 -11.47 -10.61
N THR A 41 -15.75 -11.28 -10.08
CA THR A 41 -16.17 -11.84 -8.79
C THR A 41 -16.37 -13.36 -8.84
N GLY A 42 -16.38 -14.02 -7.69
CA GLY A 42 -16.71 -15.44 -7.54
C GLY A 42 -15.53 -16.38 -7.28
N ASN A 43 -14.29 -15.90 -7.46
CA ASN A 43 -13.09 -16.62 -7.04
C ASN A 43 -12.72 -16.31 -5.57
N PRO A 44 -11.90 -17.14 -4.89
CA PRO A 44 -11.37 -16.80 -3.57
C PRO A 44 -10.63 -15.46 -3.57
N GLY A 45 -10.77 -14.67 -2.51
CA GLY A 45 -10.23 -13.30 -2.47
C GLY A 45 -8.77 -13.20 -2.04
N LEU A 46 -7.99 -12.37 -2.74
CA LEU A 46 -6.68 -11.84 -2.32
C LEU A 46 -6.75 -10.31 -2.29
N LEU A 47 -6.63 -9.73 -1.09
CA LEU A 47 -6.60 -8.28 -0.89
C LEU A 47 -5.19 -7.84 -0.52
N PHE A 48 -4.57 -7.06 -1.39
CA PHE A 48 -3.19 -6.60 -1.27
C PHE A 48 -3.12 -5.25 -0.55
N VAL A 49 -2.35 -5.19 0.55
CA VAL A 49 -2.24 -4.03 1.45
C VAL A 49 -0.80 -3.51 1.44
N HIS A 50 -0.61 -2.28 0.94
CA HIS A 50 0.72 -1.68 0.77
C HIS A 50 1.35 -1.20 2.09
N GLY A 51 2.64 -0.84 2.04
CA GLY A 51 3.40 -0.31 3.17
C GLY A 51 3.25 1.19 3.36
N HIS A 52 3.99 1.76 4.30
CA HIS A 52 3.93 3.21 4.59
C HIS A 52 4.59 4.00 3.43
N ASN A 53 4.00 5.15 3.05
CA ASN A 53 4.39 5.98 1.91
C ASN A 53 4.43 5.23 0.56
N ALA A 54 3.66 4.15 0.45
CA ALA A 54 3.49 3.35 -0.77
C ALA A 54 2.11 3.61 -1.39
N HIS A 55 1.68 2.75 -2.31
CA HIS A 55 0.37 2.81 -2.96
C HIS A 55 0.06 1.45 -3.64
N ALA A 56 -1.18 1.26 -4.09
CA ALA A 56 -1.73 0.04 -4.67
C ALA A 56 -0.95 -0.43 -5.91
N HIS A 57 -0.40 0.49 -6.71
CA HIS A 57 0.44 0.15 -7.87
C HIS A 57 1.78 -0.54 -7.54
N TRP A 58 2.15 -0.70 -6.25
CA TRP A 58 3.22 -1.63 -5.87
C TRP A 58 2.87 -3.09 -6.19
N TRP A 59 1.59 -3.39 -6.42
CA TRP A 59 1.09 -4.71 -6.73
C TRP A 59 0.85 -4.94 -8.22
N ASP A 60 1.05 -3.94 -9.09
CA ASP A 60 0.81 -4.03 -10.54
C ASP A 60 1.58 -5.17 -11.23
N PHE A 61 2.74 -5.56 -10.70
CA PHE A 61 3.55 -6.65 -11.25
C PHE A 61 3.39 -7.97 -10.48
N ILE A 62 2.50 -8.00 -9.47
CA ILE A 62 2.26 -9.16 -8.59
C ILE A 62 0.81 -9.63 -8.71
N ALA A 63 -0.16 -8.78 -8.36
CA ALA A 63 -1.58 -9.11 -8.28
C ALA A 63 -2.16 -9.72 -9.58
N PRO A 64 -1.82 -9.24 -10.80
CA PRO A 64 -2.36 -9.80 -12.03
C PRO A 64 -2.01 -11.28 -12.27
N ASN A 65 -0.91 -11.77 -11.68
CA ASN A 65 -0.49 -13.17 -11.82
C ASN A 65 -1.42 -14.15 -11.08
N TYR A 66 -2.31 -13.63 -10.22
CA TYR A 66 -3.27 -14.43 -9.46
C TYR A 66 -4.71 -14.24 -9.95
N ALA A 67 -4.97 -13.26 -10.81
CA ALA A 67 -6.30 -12.85 -11.25
C ALA A 67 -7.11 -13.96 -11.95
N ASP A 68 -6.43 -14.94 -12.57
CA ASP A 68 -7.09 -16.07 -13.23
C ASP A 68 -7.66 -17.11 -12.24
N LYS A 69 -7.27 -17.05 -10.96
CA LYS A 69 -7.65 -18.03 -9.92
C LYS A 69 -8.21 -17.40 -8.65
N TYR A 70 -7.94 -16.12 -8.44
CA TYR A 70 -8.31 -15.37 -7.26
C TYR A 70 -8.95 -14.06 -7.68
N GLN A 71 -9.88 -13.60 -6.85
CA GLN A 71 -10.33 -12.23 -6.92
C GLN A 71 -9.24 -11.32 -6.35
N ALA A 72 -8.42 -10.72 -7.22
CA ALA A 72 -7.25 -9.92 -6.85
C ALA A 72 -7.61 -8.43 -6.77
N VAL A 73 -7.48 -7.85 -5.59
CA VAL A 73 -7.80 -6.45 -5.30
C VAL A 73 -6.64 -5.82 -4.51
N ALA A 74 -6.25 -4.59 -4.81
CA ALA A 74 -5.32 -3.80 -4.01
C ALA A 74 -5.99 -2.48 -3.61
N LEU A 75 -5.68 -1.96 -2.43
CA LEU A 75 -6.18 -0.66 -1.98
C LEU A 75 -5.05 0.33 -1.74
N ASP A 76 -5.39 1.61 -1.82
CA ASP A 76 -4.63 2.70 -1.22
C ASP A 76 -5.18 3.00 0.17
N LEU A 77 -4.35 2.89 1.21
CA LEU A 77 -4.72 3.32 2.56
C LEU A 77 -4.84 4.85 2.59
N SER A 78 -5.76 5.41 3.39
CA SER A 78 -5.86 6.87 3.50
C SER A 78 -4.54 7.53 3.91
N GLY A 79 -4.28 8.71 3.35
CA GLY A 79 -3.00 9.40 3.46
C GLY A 79 -1.92 8.88 2.51
N MET A 80 -2.24 7.94 1.61
CA MET A 80 -1.33 7.35 0.64
C MET A 80 -2.02 7.05 -0.69
N GLY A 81 -1.23 7.01 -1.76
CA GLY A 81 -1.69 6.69 -3.10
C GLY A 81 -2.75 7.67 -3.60
N ASP A 82 -3.77 7.12 -4.26
CA ASP A 82 -4.88 7.92 -4.78
C ASP A 82 -6.04 8.05 -3.78
N SER A 83 -5.85 7.63 -2.52
CA SER A 83 -6.83 7.82 -1.44
C SER A 83 -6.68 9.18 -0.76
N ASP A 84 -7.78 9.70 -0.24
CA ASP A 84 -7.82 10.96 0.48
C ASP A 84 -6.89 10.98 1.71
N HIS A 85 -6.37 12.17 2.03
CA HIS A 85 -5.65 12.45 3.27
C HIS A 85 -6.62 12.78 4.40
N ARG A 86 -6.18 12.55 5.64
CA ARG A 86 -6.97 12.81 6.85
C ARG A 86 -6.19 13.64 7.87
N ASP A 87 -6.94 14.26 8.78
CA ASP A 87 -6.38 15.00 9.92
C ASP A 87 -5.86 14.07 11.03
N GLU A 88 -6.39 12.83 11.10
CA GLU A 88 -6.00 11.83 12.10
C GLU A 88 -6.10 10.42 11.50
N TYR A 89 -5.11 9.58 11.82
CA TYR A 89 -5.03 8.19 11.36
C TYR A 89 -4.96 7.24 12.55
N SER A 90 -5.51 6.02 12.41
CA SER A 90 -5.42 4.98 13.43
C SER A 90 -5.44 3.58 12.81
N ALA A 91 -4.95 2.59 13.55
CA ALA A 91 -5.01 1.20 13.09
C ALA A 91 -6.46 0.72 12.88
N ASP A 92 -7.39 1.25 13.68
CA ASP A 92 -8.83 0.97 13.56
C ASP A 92 -9.44 1.57 12.30
N LEU A 93 -9.01 2.79 11.95
CA LEU A 93 -9.42 3.44 10.72
C LEU A 93 -8.96 2.63 9.50
N TYR A 94 -7.68 2.27 9.45
CA TYR A 94 -7.16 1.43 8.37
C TYR A 94 -7.85 0.07 8.28
N ALA A 95 -8.22 -0.53 9.42
CA ALA A 95 -8.99 -1.77 9.42
C ALA A 95 -10.40 -1.60 8.82
N LYS A 96 -11.08 -0.48 9.10
CA LYS A 96 -12.37 -0.15 8.46
C LYS A 96 -12.22 0.01 6.96
N GLU A 97 -11.16 0.69 6.50
CA GLU A 97 -10.90 0.90 5.07
C GLU A 97 -10.69 -0.43 4.33
N ILE A 98 -9.89 -1.33 4.90
CA ILE A 98 -9.66 -2.67 4.34
C ILE A 98 -10.97 -3.47 4.24
N VAL A 99 -11.81 -3.44 5.28
CA VAL A 99 -13.12 -4.10 5.26
C VAL A 99 -14.04 -3.47 4.21
N ALA A 100 -14.10 -2.14 4.14
CA ALA A 100 -14.95 -1.41 3.22
C ALA A 100 -14.59 -1.69 1.76
N VAL A 101 -13.29 -1.75 1.42
CA VAL A 101 -12.84 -2.14 0.07
C VAL A 101 -13.20 -3.60 -0.23
N ALA A 102 -12.98 -4.51 0.72
CA ALA A 102 -13.32 -5.91 0.55
C ALA A 102 -14.82 -6.10 0.28
N ASP A 103 -15.67 -5.34 0.98
CA ASP A 103 -17.13 -5.41 0.81
C ASP A 103 -17.60 -4.70 -0.46
N LYS A 104 -17.00 -3.54 -0.80
CA LYS A 104 -17.28 -2.82 -2.05
C LYS A 104 -16.99 -3.67 -3.28
N CYS A 105 -15.90 -4.43 -3.23
CA CYS A 105 -15.51 -5.35 -4.29
C CYS A 105 -16.24 -6.70 -4.22
N GLU A 106 -17.18 -6.89 -3.29
CA GLU A 106 -17.90 -8.16 -3.10
C GLU A 106 -16.98 -9.37 -2.85
N MET A 107 -15.80 -9.15 -2.25
CA MET A 107 -14.84 -10.22 -2.01
C MET A 107 -15.43 -11.24 -1.02
N PRO A 108 -15.25 -12.55 -1.25
CA PRO A 108 -15.90 -13.57 -0.43
C PRO A 108 -15.35 -13.59 1.01
N ARG A 109 -16.17 -14.08 1.95
CA ARG A 109 -15.68 -14.46 3.28
C ARG A 109 -14.54 -15.46 3.16
N GLY A 110 -13.52 -15.27 3.99
CA GLY A 110 -12.27 -16.02 3.87
C GLY A 110 -11.30 -15.47 2.84
N THR A 111 -11.45 -14.21 2.46
CA THR A 111 -10.41 -13.44 1.77
C THR A 111 -9.10 -13.50 2.57
N ILE A 112 -7.98 -13.59 1.86
CA ILE A 112 -6.64 -13.56 2.43
C ILE A 112 -6.07 -12.16 2.23
N LEU A 113 -5.52 -11.57 3.29
CA LEU A 113 -4.79 -10.31 3.20
C LEU A 113 -3.32 -10.58 2.85
N VAL A 114 -2.80 -9.92 1.82
CA VAL A 114 -1.39 -9.97 1.42
C VAL A 114 -0.76 -8.61 1.71
N SER A 115 0.11 -8.54 2.72
CA SER A 115 0.43 -7.28 3.37
C SER A 115 1.92 -7.03 3.45
N HIS A 116 2.36 -5.84 3.07
CA HIS A 116 3.77 -5.45 3.11
C HIS A 116 4.05 -4.39 4.18
N SER A 117 5.13 -4.58 4.95
CA SER A 117 5.64 -3.56 5.90
C SER A 117 4.56 -3.05 6.87
N PHE A 118 4.29 -1.74 6.89
CA PHE A 118 3.20 -1.11 7.64
C PHE A 118 1.82 -1.74 7.36
N GLY A 119 1.56 -2.18 6.13
CA GLY A 119 0.33 -2.87 5.75
C GLY A 119 0.11 -4.13 6.59
N GLY A 120 1.18 -4.82 7.00
CA GLY A 120 1.08 -5.98 7.89
C GLY A 120 0.59 -5.63 9.29
N MET A 121 1.03 -4.49 9.83
CA MET A 121 0.61 -4.01 11.15
C MET A 121 -0.90 -3.73 11.18
N VAL A 122 -1.42 -2.99 10.19
CA VAL A 122 -2.86 -2.69 10.12
C VAL A 122 -3.69 -3.91 9.72
N SER A 123 -3.12 -4.84 8.96
CA SER A 123 -3.81 -6.08 8.58
C SER A 123 -3.95 -7.05 9.75
N ILE A 124 -3.00 -7.07 10.70
CA ILE A 124 -3.18 -7.81 11.97
C ILE A 124 -4.40 -7.27 12.71
N ARG A 125 -4.51 -5.95 12.92
CA ARG A 125 -5.69 -5.33 13.53
C ARG A 125 -6.98 -5.71 12.80
N THR A 126 -6.92 -5.71 11.47
CA THR A 126 -8.06 -6.04 10.61
C THR A 126 -8.53 -7.47 10.82
N VAL A 127 -7.62 -8.45 10.82
CA VAL A 127 -7.97 -9.86 11.03
C VAL A 127 -8.45 -10.10 12.46
N ALA A 128 -7.75 -9.55 13.46
CA ALA A 128 -8.12 -9.67 14.88
C ALA A 128 -9.56 -9.19 15.15
N LYS A 129 -9.96 -8.07 14.52
CA LYS A 129 -11.32 -7.52 14.66
C LYS A 129 -12.36 -8.19 13.76
N ASN A 130 -11.94 -8.88 12.70
CA ASN A 130 -12.85 -9.46 11.70
C ASN A 130 -12.50 -10.93 11.36
N PRO A 131 -12.39 -11.83 12.35
CA PRO A 131 -11.92 -13.21 12.13
C PRO A 131 -12.86 -14.03 11.23
N GLU A 132 -14.15 -13.69 11.19
CA GLU A 132 -15.15 -14.32 10.32
C GLU A 132 -15.11 -13.79 8.86
N ARG A 133 -14.39 -12.70 8.61
CA ARG A 133 -14.27 -12.05 7.30
C ARG A 133 -13.02 -12.50 6.55
N PHE A 134 -11.90 -12.59 7.25
CA PHE A 134 -10.58 -12.90 6.69
C PHE A 134 -10.04 -14.21 7.26
N LYS A 135 -9.62 -15.15 6.40
CA LYS A 135 -9.17 -16.50 6.82
C LYS A 135 -7.66 -16.69 6.80
N GLY A 136 -6.92 -15.68 6.33
CA GLY A 136 -5.48 -15.79 6.23
C GLY A 136 -4.82 -14.43 6.09
N LEU A 137 -3.57 -14.39 6.52
CA LEU A 137 -2.70 -13.23 6.46
C LEU A 137 -1.34 -13.68 5.93
N ILE A 138 -0.87 -13.05 4.87
CA ILE A 138 0.48 -13.20 4.33
C ILE A 138 1.24 -11.91 4.62
N LEU A 139 2.36 -12.02 5.33
CA LEU A 139 3.19 -10.89 5.76
C LEU A 139 4.50 -10.87 4.97
N LEU A 140 4.76 -9.77 4.28
CA LEU A 140 5.94 -9.53 3.48
C LEU A 140 6.75 -8.40 4.12
N ASP A 141 7.90 -8.73 4.71
CA ASP A 141 8.80 -7.75 5.33
C ASP A 141 8.09 -6.80 6.33
N SER A 142 7.06 -7.31 7.00
CA SER A 142 6.29 -6.61 8.02
C SER A 142 6.99 -6.70 9.35
N GLY A 143 7.32 -5.55 9.94
CA GLY A 143 7.94 -5.46 11.26
C GLY A 143 6.97 -5.81 12.38
N ILE A 144 6.59 -7.08 12.49
CA ILE A 144 5.76 -7.58 13.59
C ILE A 144 6.63 -7.68 14.82
N LYS A 145 6.27 -6.92 15.84
CA LYS A 145 6.98 -6.89 17.12
C LYS A 145 6.14 -7.59 18.17
N HIS A 146 6.78 -8.43 18.97
CA HIS A 146 6.14 -8.95 20.17
C HIS A 146 5.77 -7.76 21.08
N PRO A 147 4.68 -7.82 21.84
CA PRO A 147 4.29 -6.76 22.78
C PRO A 147 5.40 -6.35 23.75
N ASP A 148 6.30 -7.29 24.07
CA ASP A 148 7.44 -7.07 24.97
C ASP A 148 8.70 -6.48 24.27
N ASP A 149 8.69 -6.33 22.94
CA ASP A 149 9.83 -5.81 22.20
C ASP A 149 10.00 -4.30 22.46
N VAL A 150 11.24 -3.91 22.76
CA VAL A 150 11.60 -2.50 22.89
C VAL A 150 11.49 -1.83 21.51
N ARG A 151 10.60 -0.85 21.40
CA ARG A 151 10.51 -0.01 20.20
C ARG A 151 11.64 1.03 20.26
N PRO A 152 12.64 0.96 19.37
CA PRO A 152 13.60 2.05 19.27
C PRO A 152 12.84 3.33 18.87
N PRO A 153 13.27 4.51 19.36
CA PRO A 153 12.69 5.76 18.90
C PRO A 153 12.86 5.84 17.39
N GLU A 154 11.76 6.07 16.69
CA GLU A 154 11.84 6.28 15.25
C GLU A 154 12.50 7.63 14.98
N PRO A 155 13.41 7.72 14.00
CA PRO A 155 14.04 8.99 13.67
C PRO A 155 12.98 9.99 13.21
N GLU A 156 13.02 11.22 13.74
CA GLU A 156 12.21 12.33 13.25
C GLU A 156 12.47 12.54 11.76
N ARG A 157 11.40 12.65 10.99
CA ARG A 157 11.45 12.99 9.57
C ARG A 157 10.60 14.20 9.33
N LEU A 158 11.24 15.34 9.47
CA LEU A 158 10.69 16.62 9.03
C LEU A 158 11.38 16.95 7.71
N ALA A 159 10.76 16.54 6.61
CA ALA A 159 10.97 17.22 5.34
C ALA A 159 9.66 17.97 5.05
N ALA A 160 9.78 19.22 4.63
CA ALA A 160 8.63 19.96 4.13
C ALA A 160 8.25 19.42 2.74
N ALA A 161 6.95 19.43 2.44
CA ALA A 161 6.41 19.02 1.16
C ALA A 161 7.17 19.71 0.03
N LYS A 162 7.87 18.90 -0.76
CA LYS A 162 8.70 19.42 -1.85
C LYS A 162 8.03 19.15 -3.18
N LEU A 163 7.60 20.23 -3.81
CA LEU A 163 7.18 20.20 -5.20
C LEU A 163 8.39 20.23 -6.15
N TYR A 164 8.31 19.43 -7.20
CA TYR A 164 9.31 19.37 -8.26
C TYR A 164 8.73 19.97 -9.55
N PRO A 165 9.51 20.74 -10.33
CA PRO A 165 8.95 21.44 -11.50
C PRO A 165 8.58 20.49 -12.65
N THR A 166 9.10 19.26 -12.69
CA THR A 166 8.75 18.25 -13.70
C THR A 166 8.63 16.87 -13.07
N SER A 167 7.82 16.00 -13.69
CA SER A 167 7.67 14.61 -13.30
C SER A 167 8.99 13.83 -13.39
N GLU A 168 9.84 14.14 -14.37
CA GLU A 168 11.17 13.56 -14.51
C GLU A 168 12.04 13.87 -13.29
N ILE A 169 12.07 15.13 -12.85
CA ILE A 169 12.80 15.53 -11.65
C ILE A 169 12.23 14.83 -10.42
N ALA A 170 10.91 14.81 -10.25
CA ALA A 170 10.26 14.11 -9.12
C ALA A 170 10.65 12.63 -9.07
N ARG A 171 10.50 11.91 -10.19
CA ARG A 171 10.88 10.48 -10.31
C ARG A 171 12.35 10.24 -9.99
N SER A 172 13.24 11.12 -10.46
CA SER A 172 14.68 11.04 -10.14
C SER A 172 15.01 11.18 -8.66
N ARG A 173 14.05 11.63 -7.82
CA ARG A 173 14.16 11.75 -6.36
C ARG A 173 13.56 10.58 -5.60
N PHE A 174 12.87 9.65 -6.27
CA PHE A 174 12.35 8.45 -5.63
C PHE A 174 13.50 7.60 -5.08
N ARG A 175 13.42 7.18 -3.82
CA ARG A 175 14.45 6.37 -3.16
C ARG A 175 13.79 5.25 -2.37
N LEU A 176 14.37 4.06 -2.47
CA LEU A 176 14.06 2.97 -1.55
C LEU A 176 14.55 3.30 -0.15
N GLN A 177 13.87 2.74 0.84
CA GLN A 177 14.13 3.02 2.24
C GLN A 177 14.13 1.73 3.07
N PRO A 178 15.26 1.37 3.71
CA PRO A 178 16.56 2.06 3.65
C PRO A 178 17.14 2.09 2.23
N ALA A 179 18.08 3.03 2.00
CA ALA A 179 18.76 3.16 0.72
C ALA A 179 19.47 1.84 0.39
N GLN A 180 19.14 1.26 -0.76
CA GLN A 180 19.64 -0.03 -1.21
C GLN A 180 19.68 -0.08 -2.73
N GLN A 181 20.55 -0.93 -3.26
CA GLN A 181 20.55 -1.24 -4.69
C GLN A 181 19.40 -2.19 -5.00
N CYS A 182 18.77 -2.01 -6.15
CA CYS A 182 17.77 -2.94 -6.67
C CYS A 182 18.17 -3.31 -8.09
N GLU A 183 18.44 -4.59 -8.32
CA GLU A 183 18.78 -5.09 -9.67
C GLU A 183 17.60 -4.92 -10.64
N ASN A 184 16.38 -4.92 -10.13
CA ASN A 184 15.14 -4.77 -10.90
C ASN A 184 14.73 -3.30 -11.02
N GLN A 185 15.61 -2.46 -11.60
CA GLN A 185 15.37 -1.02 -11.71
C GLN A 185 14.08 -0.66 -12.47
N PHE A 186 13.63 -1.52 -13.40
CA PHE A 186 12.32 -1.38 -14.08
C PHE A 186 11.13 -1.36 -13.10
N ILE A 187 11.21 -2.10 -11.98
CA ILE A 187 10.19 -2.09 -10.93
C ILE A 187 10.24 -0.76 -10.18
N VAL A 188 11.44 -0.32 -9.79
CA VAL A 188 11.64 0.95 -9.07
C VAL A 188 11.13 2.12 -9.91
N ASP A 189 11.42 2.13 -11.20
CA ASP A 189 10.97 3.18 -12.12
C ASP A 189 9.45 3.13 -12.33
N HIS A 190 8.83 1.95 -12.27
CA HIS A 190 7.38 1.79 -12.29
C HIS A 190 6.71 2.33 -11.05
N ILE A 191 7.24 1.99 -9.88
CA ILE A 191 6.74 2.52 -8.62
C ILE A 191 6.88 4.04 -8.62
N ALA A 192 8.07 4.56 -8.92
CA ALA A 192 8.35 6.01 -8.94
C ALA A 192 7.42 6.79 -9.88
N ARG A 193 7.02 6.20 -11.03
CA ARG A 193 6.04 6.81 -11.94
C ARG A 193 4.67 6.98 -11.32
N ASN A 194 4.25 6.02 -10.49
CA ASN A 194 2.93 5.99 -9.86
C ASN A 194 2.90 6.66 -8.47
N SER A 195 4.06 6.99 -7.90
CA SER A 195 4.17 7.64 -6.58
C SER A 195 4.01 9.17 -6.60
N ILE A 196 3.86 9.78 -7.78
CA ILE A 196 3.82 11.23 -7.94
C ILE A 196 2.54 11.70 -8.58
N GLU A 197 2.14 12.92 -8.25
CA GLU A 197 1.00 13.61 -8.84
C GLU A 197 1.31 15.09 -9.05
N TYR A 198 0.51 15.76 -9.86
CA TYR A 198 0.64 17.19 -10.09
C TYR A 198 -0.18 17.95 -9.04
N ILE A 199 0.49 18.72 -8.19
CA ILE A 199 -0.07 19.51 -7.09
C ILE A 199 0.29 20.98 -7.32
N ASP A 200 -0.72 21.83 -7.42
CA ASP A 200 -0.62 23.27 -7.70
C ASP A 200 0.20 23.59 -8.97
N GLU A 201 1.49 23.90 -8.80
CA GLU A 201 2.42 24.29 -9.86
C GLU A 201 3.62 23.34 -9.99
N GLY A 202 3.54 22.13 -9.43
CA GLY A 202 4.61 21.15 -9.50
C GLY A 202 4.16 19.72 -9.24
N PHE A 203 5.11 18.82 -9.07
CA PHE A 203 4.89 17.41 -8.78
C PHE A 203 5.26 17.11 -7.33
N GLY A 204 4.32 16.56 -6.59
CA GLY A 204 4.50 16.10 -5.21
C GLY A 204 4.42 14.58 -5.10
N TRP A 205 4.62 14.07 -3.89
CA TRP A 205 4.40 12.66 -3.57
C TRP A 205 2.93 12.43 -3.23
N LYS A 206 2.40 11.29 -3.67
CA LYS A 206 1.05 10.80 -3.33
C LYS A 206 0.98 10.22 -1.91
N PHE A 207 1.58 10.88 -0.93
CA PHE A 207 1.43 10.48 0.47
C PHE A 207 1.48 11.70 1.36
N ASP A 208 0.74 11.63 2.45
CA ASP A 208 0.74 12.64 3.50
C ASP A 208 2.06 12.57 4.27
N GLU A 209 2.91 13.57 4.08
CA GLU A 209 4.20 13.67 4.76
C GLU A 209 4.05 13.83 6.29
N GLU A 210 2.87 14.26 6.76
CA GLU A 210 2.53 14.39 8.17
C GLU A 210 1.78 13.17 8.73
N GLN A 211 1.52 12.13 7.93
CA GLN A 211 0.75 10.96 8.34
C GLN A 211 1.22 10.39 9.68
N ARG A 212 2.54 10.31 9.88
CA ARG A 212 3.12 9.78 11.13
C ARG A 212 2.84 10.66 12.34
N LEU A 213 2.82 11.98 12.16
CA LEU A 213 2.54 12.95 13.23
C LEU A 213 1.07 12.92 13.63
N ARG A 214 0.21 12.56 12.66
CA ARG A 214 -1.25 12.43 12.81
C ARG A 214 -1.69 11.01 13.15
N MET A 215 -0.76 10.06 13.27
CA MET A 215 -1.06 8.67 13.62
C MET A 215 -1.25 8.53 15.14
N GLN A 216 -2.43 8.08 15.56
CA GLN A 216 -2.71 7.70 16.93
C GLN A 216 -1.77 6.59 17.40
N ALA A 217 -1.47 6.56 18.70
CA ALA A 217 -0.74 5.45 19.28
C ALA A 217 -1.45 4.14 19.00
N TYR A 218 -0.71 3.13 18.53
CA TYR A 218 -1.29 1.81 18.32
C TYR A 218 -1.50 1.12 19.67
N GLU A 219 -2.74 1.16 20.15
CA GLU A 219 -3.22 0.49 21.36
C GLU A 219 -3.54 -1.00 21.09
N ASP A 220 -3.73 -1.79 22.16
CA ASP A 220 -4.18 -3.20 22.12
C ASP A 220 -3.33 -4.20 21.32
N VAL A 221 -2.07 -3.86 21.02
CA VAL A 221 -1.18 -4.72 20.20
C VAL A 221 -1.04 -6.14 20.75
N LYS A 222 -1.11 -6.30 22.08
CA LYS A 222 -1.08 -7.61 22.72
C LYS A 222 -2.32 -8.44 22.42
N ASP A 223 -3.50 -7.83 22.54
CA ASP A 223 -4.78 -8.51 22.31
C ASP A 223 -4.94 -8.88 20.83
N ASP A 224 -4.48 -7.99 19.92
CA ASP A 224 -4.42 -8.31 18.50
C ASP A 224 -3.46 -9.48 18.20
N PHE A 225 -2.30 -9.51 18.85
CA PHE A 225 -1.32 -10.58 18.65
C PHE A 225 -1.81 -11.94 19.18
N GLU A 226 -2.53 -11.96 20.30
CA GLU A 226 -3.04 -13.20 20.91
C GLU A 226 -4.32 -13.74 20.22
N SER A 227 -4.97 -12.94 19.36
CA SER A 227 -6.23 -13.29 18.71
C SER A 227 -6.12 -13.81 17.28
N ILE A 228 -4.93 -13.73 16.67
CA ILE A 228 -4.64 -14.17 15.30
C ILE A 228 -4.00 -15.56 15.21
#